data_AF-A0A938SF14-F1
#
_entry.id   AF-A0A938SF14-F1
#
_cell.length_a   1.000
_cell.length_b   1.000
_cell.length_c   1.000
_cell.angle_alpha   90.00
_cell.angle_beta   90.00
_cell.angle_gamma   90.00
#
_symmetry.space_group_name_H-M   'P 1'
#
loop_
_entity.id
_entity.type
_entity.pdbx_description
1 polymer ?
#
loop_
_entity_poly.entity_id
_entity_poly.type
_entity_poly.pdbx_seq_one_letter_code
_entity_poly.pdbx_strand_id
1 'polypeptide(L)' 'LEIHTIGDLVQKTEQELLDCKNFGQTSLKEVREKLQEIGLSLSEPVA' A
#
# COMPACT_ATOMS: atom_id res chain seq x y z
N LEU A 1 -6.16 -0.23 -10.21
CA LEU A 1 -4.73 -0.54 -9.96
C LEU A 1 -4.49 -1.98 -10.38
N GLU A 2 -3.54 -2.23 -11.28
CA GLU A 2 -3.04 -3.59 -11.55
C GLU A 2 -1.86 -3.83 -10.60
N ILE A 3 -2.11 -4.54 -9.50
CA ILE A 3 -1.09 -4.93 -8.51
C ILE A 3 -1.09 -6.46 -8.51
N HIS A 4 -0.02 -7.06 -9.01
CA HIS A 4 0.10 -8.52 -9.10
C HIS A 4 1.11 -9.08 -8.11
N THR A 5 2.08 -8.26 -7.70
CA THR A 5 3.16 -8.65 -6.81
C THR A 5 3.28 -7.70 -5.62
N ILE A 6 4.01 -8.15 -4.58
CA ILE A 6 4.41 -7.28 -3.46
C ILE A 6 5.26 -6.11 -3.97
N GLY A 7 6.08 -6.34 -5.01
CA GLY A 7 6.88 -5.29 -5.64
C GLY A 7 6.04 -4.19 -6.28
N ASP A 8 4.89 -4.53 -6.86
CA ASP A 8 3.94 -3.54 -7.38
C ASP A 8 3.27 -2.78 -6.23
N LEU A 9 2.96 -3.47 -5.12
CA LEU A 9 2.29 -2.88 -3.97
C LEU A 9 3.15 -1.83 -3.25
N VAL A 10 4.44 -2.12 -3.02
CA VAL A 10 5.34 -1.21 -2.30
C VAL A 10 5.71 0.04 -3.10
N GLN A 11 5.56 -0.01 -4.43
CA GLN A 11 5.74 1.16 -5.31
C GLN A 11 4.53 2.11 -5.30
N LYS A 12 3.42 1.73 -4.68
CA LYS A 12 2.24 2.57 -4.54
C LYS A 12 2.29 3.42 -3.28
N THR A 13 1.70 4.60 -3.40
CA THR A 13 1.51 5.50 -2.27
C THR A 13 0.26 5.13 -1.48
N GLU A 14 0.24 5.49 -0.20
CA GLU A 14 -0.95 5.33 0.66
C GLU A 14 -2.17 6.03 0.06
N GLN A 15 -1.98 7.19 -0.59
CA GLN A 15 -3.05 7.96 -1.20
C GLN A 15 -3.62 7.27 -2.46
N GLU A 16 -2.77 6.70 -3.33
CA GLU A 16 -3.23 5.91 -4.49
C GLU A 16 -4.05 4.69 -4.05
N LEU A 17 -3.65 4.05 -2.95
CA LEU A 17 -4.38 2.91 -2.41
C LEU A 17 -5.72 3.36 -1.81
N LEU A 18 -5.78 4.48 -1.09
CA LEU A 18 -7.02 5.01 -0.51
C LEU A 18 -8.02 5.56 -1.56
N ASP A 19 -7.54 5.93 -2.75
CA ASP A 19 -8.42 6.36 -3.86
C ASP A 19 -9.17 5.18 -4.49
N CYS A 20 -8.75 3.93 -4.22
CA CYS A 20 -9.46 2.76 -4.71
C CYS A 20 -10.81 2.58 -4.02
N LYS A 21 -11.86 2.44 -4.84
CA LYS A 21 -13.28 2.37 -4.43
C LYS A 21 -13.62 1.33 -3.34
N ASN A 22 -12.82 0.27 -3.22
CA ASN A 22 -13.01 -0.81 -2.23
C ASN A 22 -11.85 -0.94 -1.24
N PHE A 23 -10.98 0.05 -1.16
CA PHE A 23 -9.79 0.03 -0.33
C PHE A 23 -9.87 1.17 0.68
N GLY A 24 -10.03 0.82 1.96
CA GLY A 24 -10.22 1.78 3.04
C GLY A 24 -9.03 1.87 3.99
N GLN A 25 -9.16 2.74 5.00
CA GLN A 25 -8.14 2.93 6.04
C GLN A 25 -7.80 1.62 6.79
N THR A 26 -8.79 0.76 7.03
CA THR A 26 -8.56 -0.56 7.65
C THR A 26 -7.69 -1.44 6.76
N SER A 27 -8.02 -1.55 5.46
CA SER A 27 -7.24 -2.32 4.49
C SER A 27 -5.82 -1.77 4.34
N LEU A 28 -5.66 -0.45 4.35
CA LEU A 28 -4.35 0.20 4.33
C LEU A 28 -3.52 -0.20 5.55
N LYS A 29 -4.12 -0.15 6.74
CA LYS A 29 -3.46 -0.53 7.99
C LYS A 29 -3.00 -1.99 7.94
N GLU A 30 -3.88 -2.91 7.53
CA GLU A 30 -3.55 -4.34 7.41
C GLU A 30 -2.41 -4.59 6.42
N VAL A 31 -2.40 -3.90 5.28
CA VAL A 31 -1.30 -3.95 4.31
C VAL A 31 0.00 -3.44 4.93
N ARG A 32 -0.05 -2.31 5.64
CA ARG A 32 1.14 -1.71 6.26
C ARG A 32 1.73 -2.63 7.34
N GLU A 33 0.89 -3.19 8.21
CA GLU A 33 1.30 -4.14 9.24
C GLU A 33 1.98 -5.35 8.62
N LYS A 34 1.39 -5.96 7.58
CA LYS A 34 1.98 -7.10 6.86
C LYS A 34 3.30 -6.77 6.17
N LEU A 35 3.43 -5.57 5.58
CA LEU A 35 4.68 -5.14 4.96
C LEU A 35 5.77 -4.95 6.03
N GLN A 36 5.43 -4.41 7.19
CA GLN A 36 6.39 -4.25 8.30
C GLN A 36 6.88 -5.60 8.84
N GLU A 37 6.03 -6.63 8.89
CA GLU A 37 6.42 -7.99 9.31
C GLU A 37 7.56 -8.57 8.45
N ILE A 38 7.67 -8.16 7.18
CA ILE A 38 8.70 -8.60 6.24
C ILE A 38 9.77 -7.53 5.96
N GLY A 39 9.79 -6.44 6.75
CA GLY A 39 10.78 -5.37 6.62
C GLY A 39 10.58 -4.45 5.41
N LEU A 40 9.37 -4.39 4.83
CA LEU A 40 9.00 -3.53 3.72
C LEU A 40 8.08 -2.39 4.17
N SER A 41 7.87 -1.41 3.30
CA SER A 41 6.98 -0.26 3.54
C SER A 41 6.43 0.27 2.22
N LEU A 42 5.28 0.96 2.28
CA LEU A 42 4.69 1.65 1.13
C LEU A 42 5.52 2.89 0.76
N SER A 43 5.42 3.33 -0.49
CA SER A 43 6.13 4.51 -0.95
C SER A 43 5.54 5.79 -0.36
N GLU A 44 6.41 6.70 0.09
CA GLU A 44 5.99 8.03 0.52
C GLU A 44 5.67 8.91 -0.70
N PRO A 45 4.67 9.80 -0.60
CA PRO A 45 4.45 10.80 -1.63
C PRO A 45 5.68 11.73 -1.70
N VAL A 46 6.32 11.80 -2.87
CA VAL A 46 7.33 12.84 -3.14
C VAL A 46 6.63 14.20 -3.03
N ALA A 47 7.16 15.04 -2.14
CA ALA A 47 6.70 16.41 -1.92
C ALA A 47 6.88 17.30 -3.16
#